data_AF-A0A957VJK2-F1
#
_entry.id   AF-A0A957VJK2-F1
#
_cell.length_a   1.000
_cell.length_b   1.000
_cell.length_c   1.000
_cell.angle_alpha   90.00
_cell.angle_beta   90.00
_cell.angle_gamma   90.00
#
_symmetry.space_group_name_H-M   'P 1'
#
loop_
_entity.id
_entity.type
_entity.pdbx_description
1 polymer ?
#
loop_
_entity_poly.entity_id
_entity_poly.type
_entity_poly.pdbx_seq_one_letter_code
_entity_poly.pdbx_strand_id
1 'polypeptide(L)'
;APAEVLLNPSPIHSPEFEAWVKDALSHYWGGPKLTRSPLIKLRIVTDTLDHAEGDPTKALRLVLGDAIERLKPEGKQNLSAPEWLLYNILEMRFIQGRKVREIADRLAMSESDLYRKQRVAIGQVARVLSEMEQDNGSLAGEDGRGPRADKQGAPAVTPPADGADDLAPVGSSTTARSK
;
A
#
# COMPACT_ATOMS: atom_id res chain seq x y z
N ALA A 1 21.57 33.12 0.14
CA ALA A 1 20.22 32.62 -0.22
C ALA A 1 20.35 31.11 -0.46
N PRO A 2 19.50 30.28 0.15
CA PRO A 2 19.65 28.82 0.15
C PRO A 2 19.03 28.21 -1.11
N ALA A 3 19.82 27.47 -1.89
CA ALA A 3 19.36 26.80 -3.12
C ALA A 3 19.78 25.32 -3.16
N GLU A 4 20.08 24.69 -2.02
CA GLU A 4 20.54 23.30 -1.95
C GLU A 4 19.47 22.30 -1.50
N VAL A 5 18.18 22.68 -1.47
CA VAL A 5 17.08 21.77 -1.05
C VAL A 5 16.45 21.01 -2.24
N LEU A 6 17.03 21.10 -3.43
CA LEU A 6 16.47 20.51 -4.64
C LEU A 6 17.29 19.29 -5.09
N LEU A 7 16.62 18.14 -5.09
CA LEU A 7 17.00 16.83 -5.61
C LEU A 7 17.87 15.94 -4.71
N ASN A 8 17.23 15.27 -3.75
CA ASN A 8 17.43 13.82 -3.70
C ASN A 8 16.64 13.27 -4.89
N PRO A 9 17.26 12.92 -6.04
CA PRO A 9 16.49 12.39 -7.16
C PRO A 9 15.88 11.07 -6.71
N SER A 10 14.54 11.04 -6.58
CA SER A 10 13.82 9.82 -6.27
C SER A 10 14.30 8.71 -7.22
N PRO A 11 14.60 7.49 -6.73
CA PRO A 11 15.14 6.40 -7.54
C PRO A 11 14.37 6.13 -8.84
N ILE A 12 13.07 6.47 -8.87
CA ILE A 12 12.17 6.36 -10.02
C ILE A 12 12.59 7.16 -11.27
N HIS A 13 13.42 8.20 -11.13
CA HIS A 13 13.89 9.03 -12.24
C HIS A 13 15.22 8.57 -12.85
N SER A 14 15.85 7.56 -12.24
CA SER A 14 17.12 7.02 -12.74
C SER A 14 16.86 6.01 -13.87
N PRO A 15 17.69 6.03 -14.94
CA PRO A 15 17.60 5.04 -16.01
C PRO A 15 17.90 3.60 -15.54
N GLU A 16 18.54 3.44 -14.37
CA GLU A 16 18.82 2.16 -13.73
C GLU A 16 17.62 1.61 -12.93
N PHE A 17 16.52 2.35 -12.82
CA PHE A 17 15.38 1.97 -11.98
C PHE A 17 14.81 0.59 -12.32
N GLU A 18 14.57 0.30 -13.60
CA GLU A 18 14.08 -1.02 -14.04
C GLU A 18 15.09 -2.14 -13.69
N ALA A 19 16.39 -1.85 -13.77
CA ALA A 19 17.42 -2.81 -13.38
C ALA A 19 17.42 -3.07 -11.87
N TRP A 20 17.19 -2.05 -11.04
CA TRP A 20 17.03 -2.22 -9.59
C TRP A 20 15.77 -3.02 -9.24
N VAL A 21 14.66 -2.79 -9.94
CA VAL A 21 13.42 -3.57 -9.76
C VAL A 21 13.67 -5.03 -10.14
N LYS A 22 14.32 -5.29 -11.27
CA LYS A 22 14.72 -6.65 -11.67
C LYS A 22 15.58 -7.33 -10.60
N ASP A 23 16.60 -6.63 -10.10
CA ASP A 23 17.52 -7.17 -9.10
C ASP A 23 16.80 -7.46 -7.78
N ALA A 24 15.90 -6.58 -7.35
CA ALA A 24 15.08 -6.76 -6.16
C ALA A 24 14.13 -7.97 -6.30
N LEU A 25 13.41 -8.08 -7.42
CA LEU A 25 12.55 -9.23 -7.72
C LEU A 25 13.34 -10.55 -7.76
N SER A 26 14.54 -10.53 -8.34
CA SER A 26 15.40 -11.73 -8.42
C SER A 26 15.88 -12.21 -7.05
N HIS A 27 15.90 -11.33 -6.04
CA HIS A 27 16.29 -11.63 -4.66
C HIS A 27 15.11 -11.53 -3.69
N TYR A 28 13.88 -11.66 -4.20
CA TYR A 28 12.64 -11.49 -3.43
C TYR A 28 12.60 -12.35 -2.16
N TRP A 29 13.11 -13.59 -2.21
CA TRP A 29 13.12 -14.53 -1.08
C TRP A 29 14.28 -14.35 -0.10
N GLY A 30 15.21 -13.44 -0.35
CA GLY A 30 16.34 -13.18 0.54
C GLY A 30 17.67 -13.19 -0.21
N GLY A 31 18.39 -12.10 -0.08
CA GLY A 31 19.74 -11.92 -0.59
C GLY A 31 20.23 -10.51 -0.27
N PRO A 32 21.55 -10.30 -0.09
CA PRO A 32 22.11 -9.00 0.29
C PRO A 32 21.80 -7.87 -0.71
N LYS A 33 21.40 -8.21 -1.93
CA LYS A 33 20.98 -7.26 -2.97
C LYS A 33 19.61 -6.62 -2.71
N LEU A 34 18.71 -7.29 -1.99
CA LEU A 34 17.42 -6.68 -1.61
C LEU A 34 17.64 -5.62 -0.51
N THR A 35 18.44 -5.96 0.50
CA THR A 35 18.78 -5.07 1.64
C THR A 35 19.68 -3.88 1.25
N ARG A 36 20.41 -3.96 0.14
CA ARG A 36 21.24 -2.85 -0.37
C ARG A 36 20.63 -2.13 -1.56
N SER A 37 19.38 -2.44 -1.90
CA SER A 37 18.72 -1.85 -3.06
C SER A 37 18.47 -0.34 -2.83
N PRO A 38 18.77 0.53 -3.82
CA PRO A 38 18.36 1.93 -3.80
C PRO A 38 16.85 2.12 -3.64
N LEU A 39 16.05 1.09 -3.97
CA LEU A 39 14.60 1.09 -3.81
C LEU A 39 14.15 1.21 -2.35
N ILE A 40 15.01 0.87 -1.37
CA ILE A 40 14.69 1.06 0.06
C ILE A 40 14.45 2.53 0.40
N LYS A 41 15.04 3.45 -0.36
CA LYS A 41 14.91 4.91 -0.15
C LYS A 41 13.58 5.48 -0.67
N LEU A 42 12.73 4.67 -1.29
CA LEU A 42 11.42 5.11 -1.75
C LEU A 42 10.54 5.50 -0.56
N ARG A 43 9.73 6.54 -0.73
CA ARG A 43 8.82 7.02 0.32
C ARG A 43 7.77 5.98 0.64
N ILE A 44 7.25 5.28 -0.37
CA ILE A 44 6.27 4.20 -0.15
C ILE A 44 6.84 3.06 0.69
N VAL A 45 8.13 2.75 0.55
CA VAL A 45 8.79 1.73 1.38
C VAL A 45 8.91 2.21 2.82
N THR A 46 9.22 3.50 3.02
CA THR A 46 9.28 4.12 4.35
C THR A 46 7.92 4.09 5.03
N ASP A 47 6.84 4.42 4.31
CA ASP A 47 5.46 4.36 4.83
C ASP A 47 5.03 2.92 5.19
N THR A 48 5.51 1.94 4.44
CA THR A 48 5.23 0.52 4.68
C THR A 48 6.03 -0.06 5.87
N LEU A 49 7.00 0.67 6.44
CA LEU A 49 7.84 0.18 7.55
C LEU A 49 7.03 -0.21 8.78
N ASP A 50 5.98 0.54 9.10
CA ASP A 50 5.13 0.28 10.27
C ASP A 50 4.43 -1.09 10.15
N HIS A 51 4.05 -1.47 8.93
CA HIS A 51 3.48 -2.78 8.61
C HIS A 51 4.53 -3.89 8.53
N ALA A 52 5.80 -3.53 8.43
CA ALA A 52 6.93 -4.43 8.26
C ALA A 52 7.76 -4.63 9.53
N GLU A 53 7.24 -4.29 10.71
CA GLU A 53 7.94 -4.40 12.00
C GLU A 53 9.28 -3.63 12.02
N GLY A 54 9.38 -2.55 11.23
CA GLY A 54 10.59 -1.75 11.10
C GLY A 54 11.72 -2.39 10.27
N ASP A 55 11.49 -3.51 9.58
CA ASP A 55 12.47 -4.09 8.64
C ASP A 55 12.28 -3.51 7.22
N PRO A 56 13.24 -2.70 6.71
CA PRO A 56 13.15 -2.13 5.36
C PRO A 56 13.16 -3.17 4.24
N THR A 57 13.78 -4.32 4.46
CA THR A 57 13.80 -5.42 3.50
C THR A 57 12.42 -6.06 3.38
N LYS A 58 11.73 -6.23 4.52
CA LYS A 58 10.35 -6.71 4.56
C LYS A 58 9.40 -5.69 3.97
N ALA A 59 9.56 -4.39 4.27
CA ALA A 59 8.76 -3.32 3.69
C ALA A 59 8.90 -3.28 2.15
N LEU A 60 10.13 -3.33 1.63
CA LEU A 60 10.36 -3.37 0.18
C LEU A 60 9.72 -4.62 -0.45
N ARG A 61 9.73 -5.77 0.23
CA ARG A 61 9.07 -6.99 -0.25
C ARG A 61 7.55 -6.81 -0.34
N LEU A 62 6.93 -6.23 0.68
CA LEU A 62 5.50 -5.94 0.68
C LEU A 62 5.13 -5.01 -0.49
N VAL A 63 5.88 -3.92 -0.65
CA VAL A 63 5.68 -2.96 -1.76
C VAL A 63 5.82 -3.63 -3.13
N LEU A 64 6.82 -4.49 -3.34
CA LEU A 64 6.98 -5.23 -4.59
C LEU A 64 5.84 -6.23 -4.82
N GLY A 65 5.36 -6.88 -3.76
CA GLY A 65 4.18 -7.76 -3.80
C GLY A 65 2.93 -6.99 -4.22
N ASP A 66 2.68 -5.83 -3.61
CA ASP A 66 1.55 -4.97 -3.94
C ASP A 66 1.61 -4.46 -5.38
N ALA A 67 2.80 -4.08 -5.85
CA ALA A 67 3.00 -3.67 -7.24
C ALA A 67 2.69 -4.81 -8.23
N ILE A 68 3.02 -6.06 -7.90
CA ILE A 68 2.66 -7.24 -8.70
C ILE A 68 1.16 -7.51 -8.64
N GLU A 69 0.55 -7.43 -7.46
CA GLU A 69 -0.90 -7.66 -7.29
C GLU A 69 -1.74 -6.62 -8.04
N ARG A 70 -1.29 -5.37 -8.17
CA ARG A 70 -1.95 -4.35 -9.00
C ARG A 70 -1.96 -4.67 -10.51
N LEU A 71 -1.05 -5.53 -10.98
CA LEU A 71 -1.03 -6.01 -12.37
C LEU A 71 -1.99 -7.18 -12.62
N LYS A 72 -2.67 -7.67 -11.59
CA LYS A 72 -3.61 -8.78 -11.68
C LYS A 72 -4.84 -8.36 -12.49
N PRO A 73 -5.16 -9.06 -13.60
CA PRO A 73 -6.38 -8.78 -14.34
C PRO A 73 -7.62 -9.15 -13.55
N GLU A 74 -8.76 -8.56 -13.93
CA GLU A 74 -10.05 -8.95 -13.38
C GLU A 74 -10.48 -10.35 -13.84
N GLY A 75 -11.28 -11.03 -13.02
CA GLY A 75 -11.85 -12.33 -13.31
C GLY A 75 -11.09 -13.50 -12.68
N LYS A 76 -11.37 -14.71 -13.18
CA LYS A 76 -10.73 -15.94 -12.69
C LYS A 76 -9.36 -16.11 -13.33
N GLN A 77 -8.37 -16.51 -12.52
CA GLN A 77 -7.02 -16.76 -13.01
C GLN A 77 -7.03 -17.75 -14.16
N ASN A 78 -6.42 -17.36 -15.27
CA ASN A 78 -6.35 -18.14 -16.49
C ASN A 78 -4.92 -18.19 -17.01
N LEU A 79 -4.36 -19.39 -17.16
CA LEU A 79 -2.98 -19.58 -17.62
C LEU A 79 -2.83 -19.39 -19.14
N SER A 80 -3.92 -19.46 -19.89
CA SER A 80 -3.94 -19.35 -21.36
C SER A 80 -4.37 -17.97 -21.86
N ALA A 81 -4.91 -17.12 -20.98
CA ALA A 81 -5.37 -15.79 -21.32
C ALA A 81 -4.20 -14.82 -21.52
N PRO A 82 -4.10 -14.11 -22.67
CA PRO A 82 -3.03 -13.15 -22.94
C PRO A 82 -2.89 -12.04 -21.89
N GLU A 83 -4.00 -11.56 -21.35
CA GLU A 83 -4.05 -10.51 -20.33
C GLU A 83 -3.49 -10.99 -18.98
N TRP A 84 -3.58 -12.28 -18.67
CA TRP A 84 -3.02 -12.89 -17.46
C TRP A 84 -1.54 -13.27 -17.60
N LEU A 85 -1.01 -13.29 -18.82
CA LEU A 85 0.31 -13.82 -19.13
C LEU A 85 1.42 -13.17 -18.29
N LEU A 86 1.48 -11.84 -18.24
CA LEU A 86 2.55 -11.13 -17.52
C LEU A 86 2.45 -11.33 -16.01
N TYR A 87 1.24 -11.26 -15.45
CA TYR A 87 1.00 -11.53 -14.03
C TYR A 87 1.40 -12.97 -13.67
N ASN A 88 0.97 -13.96 -14.46
CA ASN A 88 1.32 -15.37 -14.25
C ASN A 88 2.84 -15.60 -14.29
N ILE A 89 3.57 -14.94 -15.19
CA ILE A 89 5.04 -15.00 -15.24
C ILE A 89 5.64 -14.43 -13.96
N LEU A 90 5.19 -13.25 -13.50
CA LEU A 90 5.70 -12.61 -12.29
C LEU A 90 5.42 -13.47 -11.05
N GLU A 91 4.17 -13.90 -10.89
CA GLU A 91 3.71 -14.73 -9.78
C GLU A 91 4.53 -16.02 -9.73
N MET A 92 4.61 -16.77 -10.83
CA MET A 92 5.35 -18.03 -10.83
C MET A 92 6.86 -17.83 -10.63
N ARG A 93 7.45 -16.81 -11.25
CA ARG A 93 8.91 -16.64 -11.25
C ARG A 93 9.45 -16.09 -9.95
N PHE A 94 8.77 -15.10 -9.37
CA PHE A 94 9.29 -14.31 -8.26
C PHE A 94 8.57 -14.61 -6.95
N ILE A 95 7.23 -14.76 -6.99
CA ILE A 95 6.46 -15.12 -5.80
C ILE A 95 6.62 -16.62 -5.53
N GLN A 96 6.28 -17.50 -6.46
CA GLN A 96 6.37 -18.94 -6.23
C GLN A 96 7.81 -19.50 -6.34
N GLY A 97 8.76 -18.71 -6.88
CA GLY A 97 10.16 -19.11 -7.00
C GLY A 97 10.44 -20.23 -8.01
N ARG A 98 9.54 -20.45 -8.98
CA ARG A 98 9.68 -21.53 -9.98
C ARG A 98 10.84 -21.27 -10.94
N LYS A 99 11.40 -22.37 -11.47
CA LYS A 99 12.47 -22.31 -12.49
C LYS A 99 11.90 -21.92 -13.84
N VAL A 100 12.70 -21.21 -14.64
CA VAL A 100 12.33 -20.72 -15.99
C VAL A 100 11.76 -21.85 -16.86
N ARG A 101 12.43 -23.00 -16.89
CA ARG A 101 11.99 -24.17 -17.64
C ARG A 101 10.58 -24.66 -17.24
N GLU A 102 10.34 -24.80 -15.94
CA GLU A 102 9.03 -25.24 -15.42
C GLU A 102 7.91 -24.26 -15.77
N ILE A 103 8.21 -22.96 -15.79
CA ILE A 103 7.26 -21.92 -16.16
C ILE A 103 6.98 -21.98 -17.66
N ALA A 104 8.02 -22.13 -18.48
CA ALA A 104 7.90 -22.23 -19.93
C ALA A 104 7.03 -23.43 -20.32
N ASP A 105 7.28 -24.59 -19.70
CA ASP A 105 6.49 -25.81 -19.89
C ASP A 105 5.02 -25.59 -19.47
N ARG A 106 4.78 -25.00 -18.30
CA ARG A 106 3.43 -24.76 -17.77
C ARG A 106 2.62 -23.77 -18.61
N LEU A 107 3.27 -22.77 -19.20
CA LEU A 107 2.63 -21.78 -20.07
C LEU A 107 2.65 -22.19 -21.56
N ALA A 108 3.11 -23.40 -21.86
CA ALA A 108 3.24 -23.93 -23.22
C ALA A 108 3.99 -22.97 -24.18
N MET A 109 5.12 -22.42 -23.71
CA MET A 109 5.95 -21.47 -24.46
C MET A 109 7.41 -21.89 -24.51
N SER A 110 8.15 -21.33 -25.47
CA SER A 110 9.61 -21.47 -25.49
C SER A 110 10.26 -20.62 -24.38
N GLU A 111 11.41 -21.07 -23.87
CA GLU A 111 12.20 -20.27 -22.90
C GLU A 111 12.57 -18.88 -23.47
N SER A 112 12.86 -18.81 -24.77
CA SER A 112 13.19 -17.55 -25.43
C SER A 112 12.04 -16.55 -25.42
N ASP A 113 10.80 -17.02 -25.63
CA ASP A 113 9.62 -16.17 -25.52
C ASP A 113 9.36 -15.77 -24.07
N LEU A 114 9.51 -16.72 -23.13
CA LEU A 114 9.39 -16.45 -21.70
C LEU A 114 10.34 -15.33 -21.25
N TYR A 115 11.61 -15.35 -21.65
CA TYR A 115 12.56 -14.29 -21.30
C TYR A 115 12.15 -12.91 -21.85
N ARG A 116 11.55 -12.85 -23.05
CA ARG A 116 11.05 -11.60 -23.64
C ARG A 116 9.85 -11.07 -22.86
N LYS A 117 8.88 -11.92 -22.56
CA LYS A 117 7.69 -11.56 -21.77
C LYS A 117 8.05 -11.19 -20.34
N GLN A 118 9.02 -11.88 -19.74
CA GLN A 118 9.54 -11.55 -18.41
C GLN A 118 10.14 -10.14 -18.37
N ARG A 119 10.90 -9.72 -19.38
CA ARG A 119 11.43 -8.34 -19.46
C ARG A 119 10.29 -7.31 -19.49
N VAL A 120 9.28 -7.55 -20.31
CA VAL A 120 8.10 -6.68 -20.38
C VAL A 120 7.37 -6.62 -19.02
N ALA A 121 7.22 -7.77 -18.36
CA ALA A 121 6.55 -7.86 -17.07
C ALA A 121 7.30 -7.07 -15.97
N ILE A 122 8.63 -7.14 -15.94
CA ILE A 122 9.46 -6.35 -15.02
C ILE A 122 9.28 -4.85 -15.27
N GLY A 123 9.24 -4.43 -16.54
CA GLY A 123 8.96 -3.05 -16.91
C GLY A 123 7.59 -2.56 -16.43
N GLN A 124 6.56 -3.42 -16.46
CA GLN A 124 5.24 -3.09 -15.89
C GLN A 124 5.29 -2.92 -14.37
N VAL A 125 6.02 -3.79 -13.65
CA VAL A 125 6.21 -3.63 -12.20
C VAL A 125 6.92 -2.32 -11.89
N ALA A 126 7.96 -1.97 -12.64
CA ALA A 126 8.65 -0.70 -12.47
C ALA A 126 7.70 0.49 -12.69
N ARG A 127 6.90 0.46 -13.75
CA ARG A 127 5.88 1.50 -14.00
C ARG A 127 4.92 1.65 -12.82
N VAL A 128 4.31 0.55 -12.37
CA VAL A 128 3.36 0.57 -11.25
C VAL A 128 4.04 1.07 -9.97
N LEU A 129 5.28 0.67 -9.71
CA LEU A 129 6.03 1.14 -8.55
C LEU A 129 6.29 2.66 -8.60
N SER A 130 6.57 3.21 -9.78
CA SER A 130 6.69 4.65 -9.97
C SER A 130 5.38 5.39 -9.75
N GLU A 131 4.26 4.85 -10.23
CA GLU A 131 2.92 5.41 -10.01
C GLU A 131 2.58 5.40 -8.50
N MET A 132 2.82 4.27 -7.82
CA MET A 132 2.66 4.13 -6.38
C MET A 132 3.48 5.14 -5.56
N GLU A 133 4.74 5.39 -5.95
CA GLU A 133 5.60 6.39 -5.31
C GLU A 133 5.09 7.83 -5.53
N GLN A 134 4.55 8.14 -6.71
CA GLN A 134 4.00 9.46 -7.04
C GLN A 134 2.68 9.74 -6.32
N ASP A 135 1.80 8.74 -6.21
CA ASP A 135 0.53 8.85 -5.47
C ASP A 135 0.79 9.08 -3.98
N ASN A 136 1.73 8.31 -3.41
CA ASN A 136 2.21 8.53 -2.04
C ASN A 136 2.86 9.91 -1.86
N GLY A 137 3.46 10.41 -2.94
CA GLY A 137 3.99 11.76 -3.08
C GLY A 137 2.94 12.85 -2.87
N SER A 138 1.78 12.65 -3.48
CA SER A 138 0.69 13.61 -3.57
C SER A 138 -0.16 13.65 -2.31
N LEU A 139 -0.41 12.50 -1.67
CA LEU A 139 -1.20 12.39 -0.44
C LEU A 139 -0.52 13.07 0.76
N ALA A 140 0.81 12.97 0.89
CA ALA A 140 1.53 13.64 1.98
C ALA A 140 1.65 15.17 1.82
N GLY A 141 1.19 15.72 0.68
CA GLY A 141 1.17 17.15 0.41
C GLY A 141 -0.03 17.89 1.03
N GLU A 142 -1.04 17.18 1.53
CA GLU A 142 -2.29 17.77 2.03
C GLU A 142 -2.44 17.78 3.56
N ASP A 143 -1.56 17.11 4.32
CA ASP A 143 -1.57 17.08 5.79
C ASP A 143 -0.81 18.26 6.46
N GLY A 144 -0.88 19.44 5.82
CA GLY A 144 -0.23 20.68 6.27
C GLY A 144 -1.16 21.68 6.98
N ARG A 145 -2.42 21.35 7.26
CA ARG A 145 -3.36 22.29 7.90
C ARG A 145 -4.06 21.68 9.12
N GLY A 146 -3.31 21.59 10.22
CA GLY A 146 -3.94 21.72 11.53
C GLY A 146 -4.16 23.20 11.86
N PRO A 147 -5.32 23.60 12.42
CA PRO A 147 -5.36 24.67 13.38
C PRO A 147 -5.36 24.06 14.79
N ARG A 148 -4.20 24.18 15.46
CA ARG A 148 -4.11 24.19 16.92
C ARG A 148 -3.98 25.65 17.37
N ALA A 149 -4.99 26.13 18.10
CA ALA A 149 -5.01 27.29 19.01
C ALA A 149 -6.49 27.60 19.29
N ASP A 150 -7.02 27.79 20.49
CA ASP A 150 -6.39 28.06 21.78
C ASP A 150 -7.35 27.74 22.93
N LYS A 151 -6.77 27.62 24.12
CA LYS A 151 -7.43 27.31 25.39
C LYS A 151 -8.22 28.50 25.97
N GLN A 152 -9.08 28.17 26.95
CA GLN A 152 -9.52 28.98 28.11
C GLN A 152 -10.89 29.69 28.02
N GLY A 153 -11.78 29.33 28.95
CA GLY A 153 -13.04 30.02 29.24
C GLY A 153 -13.95 29.16 30.12
N ALA A 154 -13.85 29.36 31.43
CA ALA A 154 -14.54 28.61 32.48
C ALA A 154 -16.06 28.96 32.58
N PRO A 155 -16.81 28.38 33.55
CA PRO A 155 -18.26 28.12 33.48
C PRO A 155 -19.11 29.28 34.05
N ALA A 156 -20.34 29.42 33.57
CA ALA A 156 -21.45 30.06 34.31
C ALA A 156 -22.79 29.88 33.59
N VAL A 157 -23.66 29.03 34.13
CA VAL A 157 -25.11 29.16 33.94
C VAL A 157 -25.72 29.31 35.33
N THR A 158 -26.14 30.54 35.63
CA THR A 158 -26.91 30.90 36.82
C THR A 158 -28.40 30.94 36.44
N PRO A 159 -29.32 30.45 37.32
CA PRO A 159 -30.79 30.65 37.21
C PRO A 159 -31.15 32.13 37.59
N PRO A 160 -32.41 32.65 37.67
CA PRO A 160 -33.70 31.96 37.92
C PRO A 160 -34.99 32.55 37.28
N ALA A 161 -36.13 32.02 37.77
CA ALA A 161 -37.51 32.56 37.85
C ALA A 161 -38.38 32.49 36.56
N ASP A 162 -39.70 32.25 36.56
CA ASP A 162 -40.80 32.21 37.54
C ASP A 162 -41.94 31.43 36.82
N GLY A 163 -42.71 30.49 37.37
CA GLY A 163 -43.86 30.68 38.26
C GLY A 163 -45.13 29.96 37.69
N ALA A 164 -45.91 29.32 38.59
CA ALA A 164 -47.28 28.75 38.44
C ALA A 164 -47.46 27.55 37.48
N ASP A 165 -48.29 26.53 37.70
CA ASP A 165 -49.52 26.31 38.47
C ASP A 165 -49.70 24.76 38.48
N ASP A 166 -49.82 24.08 39.63
CA ASP A 166 -51.09 23.66 40.23
C ASP A 166 -51.53 22.21 39.89
N LEU A 167 -52.10 21.58 40.92
CA LEU A 167 -52.88 20.34 41.01
C LEU A 167 -52.21 18.93 40.96
N ALA A 168 -52.40 18.25 42.10
CA ALA A 168 -52.13 16.84 42.44
C ALA A 168 -53.19 15.86 41.85
N PRO A 169 -53.44 14.62 42.37
CA PRO A 169 -52.64 13.72 43.20
C PRO A 169 -52.62 12.24 42.74
N VAL A 170 -51.74 11.45 43.39
CA VAL A 170 -51.87 10.05 43.88
C VAL A 170 -52.93 9.13 43.23
N GLY A 171 -52.44 8.02 42.69
CA GLY A 171 -53.18 6.77 42.51
C GLY A 171 -52.25 5.56 42.63
N SER A 172 -52.37 4.84 43.75
CA SER A 172 -51.69 3.56 44.01
C SER A 172 -52.43 2.37 43.38
N SER A 173 -51.70 1.26 43.29
CA SER A 173 -52.17 -0.15 43.35
C SER A 173 -52.41 -0.87 42.02
N THR A 174 -51.63 -1.94 41.80
CA THR A 174 -52.10 -3.35 41.84
C THR A 174 -51.44 -4.26 40.81
N THR A 175 -50.66 -5.21 41.35
CA THR A 175 -50.45 -6.62 41.00
C THR A 175 -51.31 -7.27 39.90
N ALA A 176 -50.65 -8.00 38.97
CA ALA A 176 -51.01 -9.35 38.49
C ALA A 176 -49.86 -9.80 37.54
N ARG A 177 -49.02 -10.80 37.83
CA ARG A 177 -49.20 -12.25 38.01
C ARG A 177 -49.85 -12.97 36.81
N SER A 178 -48.98 -13.66 36.06
CA SER A 178 -49.11 -14.94 35.35
C SER A 178 -50.41 -15.33 34.64
N LYS A 179 -50.29 -15.69 33.36
CA LYS A 179 -50.40 -17.10 32.94
C LYS A 179 -49.61 -17.35 31.66
#